data_AF-A0A4S4A504-F1
#
_entry.id   AF-A0A4S4A504-F1
#
_cell.length_a   1.000
_cell.length_b   1.000
_cell.length_c   1.000
_cell.angle_alpha   90.00
_cell.angle_beta   90.00
_cell.angle_gamma   90.00
#
_symmetry.space_group_name_H-M   'P 1'
#
loop_
_entity.id
_entity.type
_entity.pdbx_description
1 polymer ?
#
loop_
_entity_poly.entity_id
_entity_poly.type
_entity_poly.pdbx_seq_one_letter_code
_entity_poly.pdbx_strand_id
1 'polypeptide(L)'
;MKHIGATILLRENSSRGYEVKKFLNQTIEIIDEDSIFSMSVDGRLSHADRPCSVKWFGGSQDLLNFITDVTILSKMGNVILEKSICTITHAPRNINGGVEFELF
;
A
#
# COMPACT_ATOMS: atom_id res chain seq x y z
N MET A 1 -9.90 11.49 4.16
CA MET A 1 -8.81 11.59 3.15
C MET A 1 -7.66 12.35 3.78
N LYS A 2 -6.47 11.73 3.89
CA LYS A 2 -5.30 12.32 4.56
C LYS A 2 -4.12 12.31 3.60
N HIS A 3 -3.68 13.49 3.19
CA HIS A 3 -2.43 13.65 2.45
C HIS A 3 -1.26 13.60 3.43
N ILE A 4 -0.29 12.73 3.16
CA ILE A 4 0.88 12.53 4.01
C ILE A 4 2.12 12.68 3.14
N GLY A 5 3.07 13.50 3.59
CA GLY A 5 4.43 13.43 3.08
C GLY A 5 5.14 12.24 3.73
N ALA A 6 5.52 11.24 2.93
CA ALA A 6 6.05 9.97 3.41
C ALA A 6 7.29 9.54 2.61
N THR A 7 8.03 8.58 3.15
CA THR A 7 9.02 7.81 2.40
C THR A 7 8.38 6.51 1.96
N ILE A 8 8.48 6.18 0.68
CA ILE A 8 7.96 4.93 0.13
C ILE A 8 9.14 4.00 -0.13
N LEU A 9 9.06 2.79 0.39
CA LEU A 9 9.96 1.69 0.09
C LEU A 9 9.17 0.67 -0.72
N LEU A 10 9.68 0.35 -1.90
CA LEU A 10 9.13 -0.68 -2.76
C LEU A 10 10.07 -1.87 -2.75
N ARG A 11 9.54 -3.04 -2.43
CA ARG A 11 10.28 -4.29 -2.43
C ARG A 11 9.62 -5.28 -3.38
N GLU A 12 10.46 -5.91 -4.19
CA GLU A 12 10.08 -7.11 -4.92
C GLU A 12 10.41 -8.34 -4.05
N ASN A 13 9.39 -9.13 -3.72
CA ASN A 13 9.51 -10.41 -3.03
C ASN A 13 9.72 -11.50 -4.06
N SER A 14 10.84 -11.40 -4.76
CA SER A 14 11.34 -12.47 -5.60
C SER A 14 12.67 -12.97 -5.05
N SER A 15 12.93 -14.26 -5.23
CA SER A 15 14.20 -14.91 -4.85
C SER A 15 15.42 -14.34 -5.57
N ARG A 16 15.23 -13.35 -6.46
CA ARG A 16 16.27 -12.71 -7.27
C ARG A 16 17.04 -11.63 -6.52
N GLY A 17 16.62 -11.26 -5.30
CA GLY A 17 17.39 -10.37 -4.43
C GLY A 17 17.47 -8.93 -4.94
N TYR A 18 16.40 -8.42 -5.57
CA TYR A 18 16.37 -7.04 -6.03
C TYR A 18 16.46 -6.05 -4.86
N GLU A 19 17.18 -4.95 -5.13
CA GLU A 19 17.39 -3.88 -4.16
C GLU A 19 16.08 -3.11 -3.88
N VAL A 20 15.86 -2.77 -2.61
CA VAL A 20 14.67 -2.00 -2.18
C VAL A 20 14.74 -0.61 -2.80
N LYS A 21 13.73 -0.25 -3.61
CA LYS A 21 13.65 1.10 -4.19
C LYS A 21 13.08 2.05 -3.14
N LYS A 22 13.81 3.12 -2.85
CA LYS A 22 13.46 4.10 -1.83
C LYS A 22 13.17 5.46 -2.45
N PHE A 23 11.97 5.99 -2.18
CA PHE A 23 11.51 7.29 -2.64
C PHE A 23 11.26 8.19 -1.44
N LEU A 24 12.05 9.26 -1.33
CA LEU A 24 11.97 10.21 -0.22
C LEU A 24 10.97 11.33 -0.51
N ASN A 25 10.36 11.87 0.54
CA ASN A 25 9.49 13.06 0.50
C ASN A 25 8.37 12.97 -0.54
N GLN A 26 7.79 11.79 -0.70
CA GLN A 26 6.69 11.54 -1.61
C GLN A 26 5.37 12.00 -0.98
N THR A 27 4.48 12.54 -1.79
CA THR A 27 3.12 12.84 -1.35
C THR A 27 2.23 11.65 -1.66
N ILE A 28 1.58 11.12 -0.64
CA ILE A 28 0.64 10.01 -0.77
C ILE A 28 -0.68 10.36 -0.10
N GLU A 29 -1.73 9.72 -0.57
CA GLU A 29 -3.02 9.67 0.10
C GLU A 29 -3.34 8.21 0.40
N ILE A 30 -3.62 7.92 1.67
CA ILE A 30 -4.05 6.60 2.11
C ILE A 30 -5.53 6.67 2.44
N ILE A 31 -6.30 5.80 1.80
CA ILE A 31 -7.71 5.56 2.08
C ILE A 31 -7.76 4.16 2.69
N ASP A 32 -7.87 4.14 4.01
CA ASP A 32 -8.00 2.91 4.79
C ASP A 32 -9.48 2.72 5.12
N GLU A 33 -10.03 1.56 4.78
CA GLU A 33 -11.37 1.19 5.21
C GLU A 33 -11.26 0.32 6.47
N ASP A 34 -12.05 0.64 7.49
CA ASP A 34 -12.05 -0.14 8.74
C ASP A 34 -12.36 -1.62 8.45
N SER A 35 -11.52 -2.51 8.98
CA SER A 35 -11.75 -3.95 8.91
C SER A 35 -13.08 -4.31 9.58
N ILE A 36 -13.79 -5.27 9.01
CA ILE A 36 -15.09 -5.70 9.54
C ILE A 36 -14.85 -6.84 10.52
N PHE A 37 -15.36 -6.67 11.73
CA PHE A 37 -15.47 -7.73 12.72
C PHE A 37 -16.94 -8.12 12.87
N SER A 38 -17.27 -9.39 12.69
CA SER A 38 -18.60 -9.91 12.99
C SER A 38 -18.49 -11.04 14.01
N MET A 39 -19.33 -10.99 15.04
CA MET A 39 -19.38 -12.01 16.08
C MET A 39 -20.69 -12.79 15.94
N SER A 40 -20.56 -14.08 15.69
CA SER A 40 -21.70 -15.00 15.67
C SER A 40 -22.29 -15.19 17.07
N VAL A 41 -23.54 -15.65 17.13
CA VAL A 41 -24.28 -15.87 18.39
C VAL A 41 -23.62 -16.97 19.25
N ASP A 42 -22.84 -17.87 18.62
CA ASP A 42 -22.02 -18.90 19.28
C ASP A 42 -20.65 -18.38 19.78
N GLY A 43 -20.37 -17.08 19.62
CA GLY A 43 -19.13 -16.43 20.04
C GLY A 43 -17.98 -16.52 19.03
N ARG A 44 -18.18 -17.08 17.83
CA ARG A 44 -17.14 -17.04 16.79
C ARG A 44 -16.98 -15.64 16.21
N LEU A 45 -15.76 -15.12 16.28
CA LEU A 45 -15.36 -13.87 15.62
C LEU A 45 -14.90 -14.18 14.19
N SER A 46 -15.56 -13.58 13.20
CA SER A 46 -15.07 -13.52 11.83
C SER A 46 -14.43 -12.16 11.60
N HIS A 47 -13.27 -12.17 10.96
CA HIS A 47 -12.51 -10.97 10.61
C HIS A 47 -12.37 -10.91 9.09
N ALA A 48 -12.77 -9.78 8.50
CA ALA A 48 -12.55 -9.49 7.09
C ALA A 48 -11.69 -8.24 6.98
N ASP A 49 -10.42 -8.43 6.61
CA ASP A 49 -9.52 -7.34 6.25
C ASP A 49 -9.98 -6.71 4.95
N ARG A 50 -10.02 -5.37 4.94
CA ARG A 50 -10.33 -4.59 3.75
C ARG A 50 -9.05 -4.08 3.11
N PRO A 51 -9.03 -3.96 1.76
CA PRO A 51 -7.90 -3.36 1.08
C PRO A 51 -7.73 -1.90 1.49
N CYS A 52 -6.48 -1.49 1.65
CA CYS A 52 -6.12 -0.07 1.78
C CYS A 52 -5.82 0.46 0.37
N SER A 53 -6.49 1.52 -0.07
CA SER A 53 -6.18 2.18 -1.33
C SER A 53 -5.15 3.28 -1.11
N VAL A 54 -4.10 3.29 -1.92
CA VAL A 54 -3.03 4.28 -1.86
C VAL A 54 -2.93 5.01 -3.20
N LYS A 55 -3.03 6.33 -3.16
CA LYS A 55 -2.68 7.21 -4.27
C LYS A 55 -1.32 7.81 -4.01
N TRP A 56 -0.36 7.54 -4.89
CA TRP A 56 0.97 8.10 -4.85
C TRP A 56 1.15 9.14 -5.95
N PHE A 57 1.22 10.41 -5.54
CA PHE A 57 1.44 11.53 -6.44
C PHE A 57 2.91 11.59 -6.88
N GLY A 58 3.14 11.73 -8.19
CA GLY A 58 4.47 11.67 -8.79
C GLY A 58 5.02 10.26 -9.01
N GLY A 59 4.32 9.22 -8.55
CA GLY A 59 4.60 7.84 -8.90
C GLY A 59 4.13 7.48 -10.30
N SER A 60 4.64 6.36 -10.82
CA SER A 60 4.19 5.73 -12.07
C SER A 60 3.91 4.26 -11.82
N GLN A 61 2.89 3.72 -12.50
CA GLN A 61 2.60 2.29 -12.56
C GLN A 61 3.85 1.45 -12.92
N ASP A 62 4.72 1.95 -13.79
CA ASP A 62 5.93 1.22 -14.21
C ASP A 62 6.88 0.94 -13.05
N LEU A 63 6.88 1.79 -12.02
CA LEU A 63 7.71 1.62 -10.82
C LEU A 63 7.21 0.48 -9.94
N LEU A 64 5.93 0.15 -10.05
CA LEU A 64 5.24 -0.89 -9.29
C LEU A 64 5.19 -2.22 -10.04
N ASN A 65 5.65 -2.25 -11.30
CA ASN A 65 5.85 -3.51 -12.02
C ASN A 65 6.83 -4.39 -11.22
N PHE A 66 6.41 -5.63 -10.95
CA PHE A 66 7.14 -6.62 -10.16
C PHE A 66 7.32 -6.29 -8.66
N ILE A 67 6.73 -5.19 -8.17
CA ILE A 67 6.72 -4.89 -6.73
C ILE A 67 5.61 -5.70 -6.07
N THR A 68 5.94 -6.37 -4.98
CA THR A 68 5.00 -7.17 -4.19
C THR A 68 4.69 -6.52 -2.86
N ASP A 69 5.65 -5.80 -2.27
CA ASP A 69 5.52 -5.24 -0.93
C ASP A 69 5.84 -3.76 -0.93
N VAL A 70 5.01 -3.03 -0.20
CA VAL A 70 5.13 -1.58 -0.06
C VAL A 70 5.19 -1.26 1.41
N THR A 71 6.26 -0.58 1.80
CA THR A 71 6.39 0.02 3.14
C THR A 71 6.34 1.52 3.02
N ILE A 72 5.41 2.14 3.73
CA ILE A 72 5.25 3.58 3.83
C ILE A 72 5.75 4.00 5.20
N LEU A 73 6.76 4.86 5.21
CA LEU A 73 7.33 5.43 6.42
C LEU A 73 6.93 6.91 6.57
N SER A 74 6.69 7.35 7.79
CA SER A 74 6.54 8.77 8.11
C SER A 74 7.83 9.54 7.86
N LYS A 75 7.75 10.87 7.84
CA LYS A 75 8.96 11.73 7.75
C LYS A 75 9.96 11.46 8.89
N MET A 76 9.50 10.92 10.02
CA MET A 76 10.34 10.56 11.17
C MET A 76 10.87 9.12 11.09
N GLY A 77 10.55 8.36 10.04
CA GLY A 77 11.00 6.98 9.85
C GLY A 77 10.10 5.92 10.49
N ASN A 78 8.98 6.29 11.11
CA ASN A 78 8.03 5.32 11.68
C ASN A 78 7.24 4.64 10.57
N VAL A 79 7.02 3.33 10.67
CA VAL A 79 6.15 2.59 9.73
C VAL A 79 4.71 3.08 9.89
N ILE A 80 4.14 3.60 8.80
CA ILE A 80 2.73 3.96 8.69
C ILE A 80 1.94 2.78 8.14
N LEU A 81 2.49 2.11 7.13
CA LEU A 81 1.84 0.99 6.44
C LEU A 81 2.92 0.04 5.92
N GLU A 82 2.73 -1.26 6.08
CA GLU A 82 3.58 -2.30 5.49
C GLU A 82 2.67 -3.44 5.06
N LYS A 83 2.41 -3.51 3.75
CA LYS A 83 1.41 -4.41 3.15
C LYS A 83 1.82 -4.84 1.76
N SER A 84 1.21 -5.91 1.27
CA SER A 84 1.49 -6.41 -0.08
C SER A 84 0.56 -5.77 -1.12
N ILE A 85 1.08 -5.49 -2.31
CA ILE A 85 0.28 -4.99 -3.43
C ILE A 85 -0.70 -6.05 -3.91
N CYS A 86 -1.95 -5.61 -4.08
CA CYS A 86 -2.93 -6.37 -4.83
C CYS A 86 -2.56 -6.38 -6.30
N THR A 87 -2.03 -7.50 -6.79
CA THR A 87 -1.71 -7.65 -8.22
C THR A 87 -2.86 -8.26 -9.03
N ILE A 88 -3.86 -8.85 -8.36
CA ILE A 88 -4.84 -9.75 -9.00
C ILE A 88 -6.16 -9.03 -9.31
N THR A 89 -6.79 -8.40 -8.32
CA THR A 89 -8.13 -7.80 -8.49
C THR A 89 -8.07 -6.30 -8.80
N HIS A 90 -7.07 -5.60 -8.25
CA HIS A 90 -6.93 -4.15 -8.39
C HIS A 90 -5.46 -3.78 -8.63
N ALA A 91 -4.96 -4.15 -9.82
CA ALA A 91 -3.61 -3.84 -10.24
C ALA A 91 -3.35 -2.31 -10.23
N PRO A 92 -2.10 -1.88 -9.96
CA PRO A 92 -1.76 -0.46 -9.99
C PRO A 92 -2.14 0.21 -11.31
N ARG A 93 -2.74 1.39 -11.23
CA ARG A 93 -3.20 2.17 -12.39
C ARG A 93 -2.72 3.62 -12.33
N ASN A 94 -2.31 4.17 -13.46
CA ASN A 94 -1.99 5.59 -13.54
C ASN A 94 -3.25 6.44 -13.35
N ILE A 95 -3.13 7.50 -12.55
CA ILE A 95 -4.13 8.54 -12.32
C ILE A 95 -3.54 9.90 -12.68
N ASN A 96 -4.37 10.95 -12.75
CA ASN A 96 -3.87 12.29 -13.07
C ASN A 96 -2.85 12.76 -12.01
N GLY A 97 -1.57 12.82 -12.40
CA GLY A 97 -0.47 13.22 -11.52
C GLY A 97 0.11 12.12 -10.62
N GLY A 98 -0.18 10.84 -10.85
CA GLY A 98 0.39 9.76 -10.05
C GLY A 98 -0.08 8.36 -10.39
N VAL A 99 0.00 7.46 -9.41
CA VAL A 99 -0.47 6.07 -9.50
C VAL A 99 -1.37 5.74 -8.32
N GLU A 100 -2.39 4.93 -8.54
CA GLU A 100 -3.27 4.38 -7.51
C GLU A 100 -3.14 2.85 -7.49
N PHE A 101 -3.07 2.28 -6.29
CA PHE A 101 -2.99 0.83 -6.09
C PHE A 101 -3.59 0.43 -4.75
N GLU A 102 -4.00 -0.83 -4.63
CA GLU A 102 -4.52 -1.40 -3.39
C GLU A 102 -3.49 -2.28 -2.68
N LEU A 103 -3.57 -2.30 -1.36
CA LEU A 103 -2.70 -3.04 -0.46
C LEU A 103 -3.52 -3.96 0.46
N PHE A 104 -3.06 -5.19 0.65
CA PHE A 104 -3.64 -6.19 1.56
C PHE A 104 -2.69 -6.47 2.72
#